data_AF-A0A442R7P1-F1
#
_entry.id   AF-A0A442R7P1-F1
#
_cell.length_a   1.000
_cell.length_b   1.000
_cell.length_c   1.000
_cell.angle_alpha   90.00
_cell.angle_beta   90.00
_cell.angle_gamma   90.00
#
_symmetry.space_group_name_H-M   'P 1'
#
loop_
_entity.id
_entity.type
_entity.pdbx_description
1 polymer ?
#
loop_
_entity_poly.entity_id
_entity_poly.type
_entity_poly.pdbx_seq_one_letter_code
_entity_poly.pdbx_strand_id
1 'polypeptide(L)'
;EKDAAKPVTEAVTANIGSGPFKFNHALAKPGASFAYDRNEKYVPRSEPSDGFAGGKIVKVDRVIWDLIGDQQTALAALQAGEIDFLEGPPADFYPAIESDPNLALQVLDTSGQVYYLRMNCLQKPFDNVKARQAVLHLVNQEAYLNVIS
;
A
#
# COMPACT_ATOMS: atom_id res chain seq x y z
N GLU A 1 -12.22 -19.71 10.73
CA GLU A 1 -12.80 -20.97 10.21
C GLU A 1 -14.31 -20.88 9.95
N LYS A 2 -15.12 -20.27 10.83
CA LYS A 2 -16.57 -20.10 10.62
C LYS A 2 -16.95 -19.32 9.36
N ASP A 3 -16.15 -18.32 8.96
CA ASP A 3 -16.45 -17.50 7.78
C ASP A 3 -16.16 -18.21 6.45
N ALA A 4 -15.31 -19.26 6.44
CA ALA A 4 -15.00 -20.00 5.23
C ALA A 4 -16.19 -20.84 4.71
N ALA A 5 -17.19 -21.10 5.57
CA ALA A 5 -18.41 -21.82 5.22
C ALA A 5 -19.55 -20.90 4.75
N LYS A 6 -19.35 -19.57 4.77
CA LYS A 6 -20.38 -18.61 4.36
C LYS A 6 -20.48 -18.49 2.84
N PRO A 7 -21.65 -18.11 2.29
CA PRO A 7 -21.81 -17.80 0.88
C PRO A 7 -20.84 -16.70 0.42
N VAL A 8 -20.34 -16.78 -0.82
CA VAL A 8 -19.42 -15.77 -1.39
C VAL A 8 -20.01 -14.36 -1.48
N THR A 9 -21.33 -14.22 -1.35
CA THR A 9 -22.05 -12.95 -1.35
C THR A 9 -22.19 -12.33 0.03
N GLU A 10 -21.86 -13.06 1.10
CA GLU A 10 -21.91 -12.54 2.47
C GLU A 10 -20.60 -11.84 2.82
N ALA A 11 -20.68 -10.58 3.26
CA ALA A 11 -19.50 -9.83 3.67
C ALA A 11 -18.90 -10.41 4.96
N VAL A 12 -17.58 -10.59 4.97
CA VAL A 12 -16.84 -10.92 6.20
C VAL A 12 -16.81 -9.68 7.08
N THR A 13 -17.43 -9.77 8.26
CA THR A 13 -17.53 -8.66 9.21
C THR A 13 -16.48 -8.71 10.32
N ALA A 14 -15.78 -9.83 10.47
CA ALA A 14 -14.78 -10.04 11.51
C ALA A 14 -13.36 -9.84 10.97
N ASN A 15 -12.63 -8.87 11.50
CA ASN A 15 -11.23 -8.60 11.16
C ASN A 15 -10.32 -9.13 12.28
N ILE A 16 -10.15 -10.45 12.36
CA ILE A 16 -9.36 -11.11 13.41
C ILE A 16 -8.02 -11.57 12.85
N GLY A 17 -6.93 -11.12 13.47
CA GLY A 17 -5.57 -11.54 13.16
C GLY A 17 -4.68 -11.60 14.40
N SER A 18 -3.54 -12.27 14.27
CA SER A 18 -2.51 -12.37 15.33
C SER A 18 -1.39 -11.33 15.18
N GLY A 19 -1.58 -10.33 14.31
CA GLY A 19 -0.58 -9.31 14.02
C GLY A 19 -0.36 -8.29 15.14
N PRO A 20 0.58 -7.35 14.94
CA PRO A 20 0.92 -6.31 15.91
C PRO A 20 -0.21 -5.31 16.20
N PHE A 21 -1.21 -5.23 15.32
CA PHE A 21 -2.37 -4.35 15.47
C PHE A 21 -3.69 -5.12 15.27
N LYS A 22 -4.74 -4.64 15.93
CA LYS A 22 -6.12 -5.13 15.83
C LYS A 22 -6.99 -4.06 15.19
N PHE A 23 -7.89 -4.45 14.30
CA PHE A 23 -8.82 -3.51 13.67
C PHE A 23 -9.80 -2.93 14.71
N ASN A 24 -9.97 -1.61 14.71
CA ASN A 24 -10.89 -0.90 15.59
C ASN A 24 -12.15 -0.49 14.81
N HIS A 25 -13.18 -1.33 14.90
CA HIS A 25 -14.48 -1.09 14.25
C HIS A 25 -15.19 0.18 14.75
N ALA A 26 -14.95 0.62 15.99
CA ALA A 26 -15.65 1.76 16.57
C ALA A 26 -15.15 3.10 16.01
N LEU A 27 -13.89 3.17 15.60
CA LEU A 27 -13.27 4.36 15.02
C LEU A 27 -13.17 4.30 13.49
N ALA A 28 -13.29 3.12 12.89
CA ALA A 28 -13.33 2.98 11.45
C ALA A 28 -14.56 3.69 10.85
N LYS A 29 -14.32 4.50 9.81
CA LYS A 29 -15.35 5.21 9.05
C LYS A 29 -15.32 4.67 7.63
N PRO A 30 -16.27 3.81 7.22
CA PRO A 30 -16.27 3.22 5.88
C PRO A 30 -16.13 4.28 4.79
N GLY A 31 -15.14 4.10 3.92
CA GLY A 31 -14.84 5.03 2.82
C GLY A 31 -14.07 6.30 3.21
N ALA A 32 -13.81 6.54 4.50
CA ALA A 32 -13.06 7.70 4.98
C ALA A 32 -11.80 7.32 5.75
N SER A 33 -11.86 6.37 6.69
CA SER A 33 -10.67 5.94 7.43
C SER A 33 -10.77 4.57 8.08
N PHE A 34 -9.61 3.96 8.29
CA PHE A 34 -9.46 2.69 9.00
C PHE A 34 -8.56 2.87 10.22
N ALA A 35 -9.04 2.47 11.39
CA ALA A 35 -8.28 2.59 12.64
C ALA A 35 -7.84 1.22 13.14
N TYR A 36 -6.61 1.15 13.66
CA TYR A 36 -6.01 -0.05 14.20
C TYR A 36 -5.33 0.25 15.53
N ASP A 37 -5.72 -0.48 16.59
CA ASP A 37 -5.10 -0.36 17.92
C ASP A 37 -3.98 -1.40 18.10
N ARG A 38 -2.97 -1.06 18.89
CA ARG A 38 -1.90 -2.00 19.25
C ARG A 38 -2.50 -3.28 19.82
N ASN A 39 -1.97 -4.41 19.37
CA ASN A 39 -2.28 -5.71 19.94
C ASN A 39 -1.37 -5.99 21.14
N GLU A 40 -1.86 -5.73 22.35
CA GLU A 40 -1.14 -6.01 23.61
C GLU A 40 -0.75 -7.48 23.78
N LYS A 41 -1.41 -8.41 23.05
CA LYS A 41 -1.10 -9.85 23.09
C LYS A 41 -0.11 -10.29 22.01
N TYR A 42 0.39 -9.36 21.19
CA TYR A 42 1.35 -9.69 20.15
C TYR A 42 2.71 -10.03 20.77
N VAL A 43 3.29 -11.15 20.32
CA VAL A 43 4.65 -11.57 20.69
C VAL A 43 5.52 -11.44 19.45
N PRO A 44 6.46 -10.48 19.42
CA PRO A 44 7.39 -10.35 18.30
C PRO A 44 8.28 -11.59 18.15
N ARG A 45 8.62 -11.93 16.91
CA ARG A 45 9.70 -12.88 16.61
C ARG A 45 11.05 -12.30 17.08
N SER A 46 12.00 -13.16 17.42
CA SER A 46 13.29 -12.74 17.99
C SER A 46 14.30 -12.25 16.94
N GLU A 47 14.17 -12.71 15.71
CA GLU A 47 15.00 -12.28 14.58
C GLU A 47 14.63 -10.86 14.12
N PRO A 48 15.58 -10.11 13.54
CA PRO A 48 15.31 -8.78 13.00
C PRO A 48 14.18 -8.78 11.96
N SER A 49 13.47 -7.65 11.86
CA SER A 49 12.51 -7.42 10.78
C SER A 49 13.21 -7.36 9.42
N ASP A 50 12.65 -8.03 8.41
CA ASP A 50 13.17 -8.07 7.02
C ASP A 50 12.18 -7.50 5.99
N GLY A 51 11.29 -6.61 6.41
CA GLY A 51 10.19 -6.10 5.59
C GLY A 51 8.89 -6.85 5.88
N PHE A 52 8.63 -7.97 5.20
CA PHE A 52 7.38 -8.71 5.36
C PHE A 52 7.39 -9.75 6.51
N ALA A 53 8.56 -10.12 7.05
CA ALA A 53 8.71 -11.09 8.12
C ALA A 53 9.62 -10.58 9.26
N GLY A 54 9.99 -11.47 10.19
CA GLY A 54 10.77 -11.15 11.38
C GLY A 54 10.00 -10.42 12.48
N GLY A 55 10.73 -9.94 13.49
CA GLY A 55 10.17 -9.32 14.70
C GLY A 55 9.59 -7.92 14.46
N LYS A 56 8.27 -7.74 14.63
CA LYS A 56 7.62 -6.43 14.53
C LYS A 56 7.48 -5.77 15.90
N ILE A 57 8.34 -4.80 16.22
CA ILE A 57 8.25 -4.06 17.47
C ILE A 57 7.37 -2.82 17.27
N VAL A 58 6.21 -2.80 17.92
CA VAL A 58 5.25 -1.69 17.82
C VAL A 58 5.70 -0.54 18.71
N LYS A 59 5.74 0.67 18.14
CA LYS A 59 6.13 1.91 18.84
C LYS A 59 5.00 2.91 19.05
N VAL A 60 3.83 2.68 18.45
CA VAL A 60 2.65 3.55 18.53
C VAL A 60 1.46 2.79 19.09
N ASP A 61 0.51 3.49 19.71
CA ASP A 61 -0.66 2.83 20.31
C ASP A 61 -1.78 2.62 19.29
N ARG A 62 -1.81 3.44 18.25
CA ARG A 62 -2.81 3.40 17.18
C ARG A 62 -2.20 3.83 15.86
N VAL A 63 -2.71 3.24 14.79
CA VAL A 63 -2.51 3.70 13.42
C VAL A 63 -3.88 4.02 12.83
N ILE A 64 -4.00 5.19 12.20
CA ILE A 64 -5.19 5.59 11.45
C ILE A 64 -4.75 5.77 10.01
N TRP A 65 -5.43 5.06 9.11
CA TRP A 65 -5.29 5.22 7.67
C TRP A 65 -6.41 6.12 7.19
N ASP A 66 -6.11 7.39 6.98
CA ASP A 66 -7.05 8.35 6.42
C ASP A 66 -7.00 8.33 4.89
N LEU A 67 -8.17 8.18 4.27
CA LEU A 67 -8.32 8.09 2.83
C LEU A 67 -8.48 9.49 2.23
N ILE A 68 -7.36 10.15 1.97
CA ILE A 68 -7.32 11.45 1.28
C ILE A 68 -7.10 11.20 -0.20
N GLY A 69 -8.17 11.31 -1.00
CA GLY A 69 -8.12 10.97 -2.42
C GLY A 69 -7.32 11.96 -3.28
N ASP A 70 -7.29 13.24 -2.89
CA ASP A 70 -6.54 14.29 -3.58
C ASP A 70 -5.13 14.45 -3.00
N GLN A 71 -4.11 14.30 -3.85
CA GLN A 71 -2.72 14.29 -3.42
C GLN A 71 -2.25 15.67 -2.90
N GLN A 72 -2.76 16.76 -3.46
CA GLN A 72 -2.41 18.11 -3.00
C GLN A 72 -2.94 18.37 -1.59
N THR A 73 -4.17 17.93 -1.33
CA THR A 73 -4.79 17.97 0.00
C THR A 73 -4.01 17.11 0.99
N ALA A 74 -3.55 15.92 0.58
CA ALA A 74 -2.77 15.06 1.45
C ALA A 74 -1.40 15.67 1.83
N LEU A 75 -0.71 16.31 0.86
CA LEU A 75 0.53 17.04 1.16
C LEU A 75 0.29 18.23 2.10
N ALA A 76 -0.78 18.99 1.88
CA ALA A 76 -1.14 20.11 2.76
C ALA A 76 -1.46 19.64 4.19
N ALA A 77 -2.15 18.51 4.34
CA ALA A 77 -2.42 17.89 5.64
C ALA A 77 -1.12 17.46 6.35
N LEU A 78 -0.15 16.92 5.62
CA LEU A 78 1.16 16.57 6.15
C LEU A 78 1.92 17.83 6.62
N GLN A 79 1.95 18.88 5.81
CA GLN A 79 2.58 20.16 6.16
C GLN A 79 1.92 20.85 7.37
N ALA A 80 0.60 20.68 7.52
CA ALA A 80 -0.15 21.17 8.66
C ALA A 80 0.01 20.32 9.92
N GLY A 81 0.62 19.13 9.83
CA GLY A 81 0.74 18.18 10.93
C GLY A 81 -0.58 17.47 11.28
N GLU A 82 -1.54 17.43 10.34
CA GLU A 82 -2.79 16.68 10.49
C GLU A 82 -2.59 15.18 10.27
N ILE A 83 -1.60 14.81 9.45
CA ILE A 83 -1.13 13.44 9.25
C ILE A 83 0.38 13.37 9.48
N ASP A 84 0.86 12.23 9.98
CA ASP A 84 2.29 12.03 10.25
C ASP A 84 3.05 11.40 9.07
N PHE A 85 2.33 10.83 8.10
CA PHE A 85 2.92 10.05 7.01
C PHE A 85 2.07 10.13 5.74
N LEU A 86 2.72 10.39 4.61
CA LEU A 86 2.13 10.35 3.27
C LEU A 86 2.81 9.25 2.45
N GLU A 87 2.04 8.24 2.05
CA GLU A 87 2.53 7.14 1.23
C GLU A 87 2.53 7.52 -0.25
N GLY A 88 3.69 7.42 -0.91
CA GLY A 88 3.82 7.55 -2.36
C GLY A 88 3.34 8.87 -2.96
N PRO A 89 3.83 10.04 -2.50
CA PRO A 89 3.49 11.31 -3.15
C PRO A 89 3.96 11.32 -4.62
N PRO A 90 3.27 12.05 -5.52
CA PRO A 90 3.74 12.25 -6.90
C PRO A 90 5.14 12.88 -6.96
N ALA A 91 5.92 12.52 -7.97
CA ALA A 91 7.28 13.05 -8.16
C ALA A 91 7.33 14.58 -8.25
N ASP A 92 6.28 15.21 -8.80
CA ASP A 92 6.12 16.66 -8.88
C ASP A 92 6.15 17.35 -7.50
N PHE A 93 5.83 16.62 -6.42
CA PHE A 93 5.85 17.14 -5.05
C PHE A 93 7.19 16.95 -4.34
N TYR A 94 8.11 16.15 -4.87
CA TYR A 94 9.40 15.91 -4.22
C TYR A 94 10.18 17.20 -3.93
N PRO A 95 10.31 18.16 -4.87
CA PRO A 95 11.02 19.40 -4.59
C PRO A 95 10.39 20.21 -3.46
N ALA A 96 9.04 20.22 -3.37
CA ALA A 96 8.33 20.91 -2.30
C ALA A 96 8.58 20.25 -0.94
N ILE A 97 8.51 18.91 -0.88
CA ILE A 97 8.78 18.14 0.34
C ILE A 97 10.24 18.31 0.79
N GLU A 98 11.21 18.23 -0.13
CA GLU A 98 12.64 18.38 0.18
C GLU A 98 13.00 19.80 0.63
N SER A 99 12.24 20.81 0.20
CA SER A 99 12.45 22.21 0.60
C SER A 99 11.87 22.55 1.99
N ASP A 100 10.98 21.73 2.53
CA ASP A 100 10.36 21.95 3.84
C ASP A 100 11.24 21.36 4.95
N PRO A 101 11.78 22.17 5.87
CA PRO A 101 12.68 21.68 6.91
C PRO A 101 11.99 20.78 7.96
N ASN A 102 10.65 20.71 7.96
CA ASN A 102 9.90 19.85 8.89
C ASN A 102 9.56 18.49 8.29
N LEU A 103 9.80 18.28 6.99
CA LEU A 103 9.47 17.05 6.28
C LEU A 103 10.73 16.28 5.89
N ALA A 104 10.55 14.98 5.68
CA ALA A 104 11.60 14.11 5.18
C ALA A 104 11.04 13.21 4.07
N LEU A 105 11.63 13.29 2.89
CA LEU A 105 11.38 12.34 1.81
C LEU A 105 12.27 11.11 1.99
N GLN A 106 11.66 9.92 2.08
CA GLN A 106 12.40 8.67 2.31
C GLN A 106 11.96 7.58 1.34
N VAL A 107 12.94 6.85 0.79
CA VAL A 107 12.70 5.62 0.05
C VAL A 107 12.67 4.46 1.04
N LEU A 108 11.47 3.99 1.38
CA LEU A 108 11.29 2.89 2.34
C LEU A 108 11.49 1.50 1.71
N ASP A 109 11.18 1.36 0.42
CA ASP A 109 11.39 0.13 -0.34
C ASP A 109 12.50 0.33 -1.36
N THR A 110 13.70 -0.12 -1.01
CA THR A 110 14.87 -0.06 -1.89
C THR A 110 14.92 -1.21 -2.90
N SER A 111 14.04 -2.21 -2.78
CA SER A 111 13.98 -3.32 -3.74
C SER A 111 13.31 -2.91 -5.06
N GLY A 112 12.53 -1.83 -5.02
CA GLY A 112 11.82 -1.28 -6.17
C GLY A 112 10.58 -2.09 -6.53
N GLN A 113 9.83 -1.61 -7.52
CA GLN A 113 8.63 -2.27 -8.02
C GLN A 113 8.88 -2.92 -9.38
N VAL A 114 8.34 -4.12 -9.57
CA VAL A 114 8.36 -4.82 -10.86
C VAL A 114 6.99 -4.68 -11.52
N TYR A 115 6.95 -3.91 -12.60
CA TYR A 115 5.75 -3.80 -13.44
C TYR A 115 5.76 -4.87 -14.53
N TYR A 116 4.60 -5.45 -14.81
CA TYR A 116 4.45 -6.44 -15.87
C TYR A 116 3.10 -6.27 -16.57
N LEU A 117 3.13 -6.45 -17.90
CA LEU A 117 1.92 -6.50 -18.72
C LEU A 117 1.41 -7.95 -18.79
N ARG A 118 0.24 -8.21 -18.20
CA ARG A 118 -0.41 -9.52 -18.30
C ARG A 118 -1.47 -9.55 -19.39
N MET A 119 -1.27 -10.40 -20.40
CA MET A 119 -2.26 -10.65 -21.45
C MET A 119 -3.15 -11.83 -21.09
N ASN A 120 -4.45 -11.76 -21.44
CA ASN A 120 -5.36 -12.89 -21.33
C ASN A 120 -5.14 -13.85 -22.51
N CYS A 121 -4.33 -14.89 -22.30
CA CYS A 121 -3.97 -15.88 -23.32
C CYS A 121 -5.14 -16.78 -23.76
N LEU A 122 -6.35 -16.64 -23.20
CA LEU A 122 -7.54 -17.40 -23.60
C LEU A 122 -8.40 -16.66 -24.63
N GLN A 123 -8.10 -15.39 -24.92
CA GLN A 123 -8.90 -14.53 -25.77
C GLN A 123 -8.09 -14.09 -27.00
N LYS A 124 -8.76 -14.02 -28.15
CA LYS A 124 -8.16 -13.45 -29.36
C LYS A 124 -7.86 -11.95 -29.17
N PRO A 125 -6.74 -11.42 -29.70
CA PRO A 125 -5.72 -12.11 -30.50
C PRO A 125 -4.60 -12.77 -29.67
N PHE A 126 -4.67 -12.71 -28.34
CA PHE A 126 -3.59 -13.13 -27.44
C PHE A 126 -3.54 -14.64 -27.15
N ASP A 127 -4.52 -15.40 -27.64
CA ASP A 127 -4.44 -16.86 -27.78
C ASP A 127 -3.28 -17.27 -28.71
N ASN A 128 -2.93 -16.43 -29.68
CA ASN A 128 -1.77 -16.62 -30.55
C ASN A 128 -0.47 -16.12 -29.89
N VAL A 129 0.51 -17.02 -29.73
CA VAL A 129 1.85 -16.71 -29.18
C VAL A 129 2.53 -15.57 -29.96
N LYS A 130 2.39 -15.53 -31.29
CA LYS A 130 3.03 -14.50 -32.13
C LYS A 130 2.47 -13.11 -31.85
N ALA A 131 1.19 -12.99 -31.51
CA ALA A 131 0.60 -11.72 -31.12
C ALA A 131 1.21 -11.20 -29.81
N ARG A 132 1.45 -12.10 -28.84
CA ARG A 132 2.09 -11.73 -27.57
C ARG A 132 3.56 -11.32 -27.74
N GLN A 133 4.29 -12.02 -28.62
CA GLN A 133 5.66 -11.64 -28.98
C GLN A 133 5.70 -10.28 -29.70
N ALA A 134 4.74 -10.01 -30.60
CA ALA A 134 4.65 -8.71 -31.25
C ALA A 134 4.46 -7.57 -30.24
N VAL A 135 3.61 -7.75 -29.21
CA VAL A 135 3.44 -6.76 -28.13
C VAL A 135 4.76 -6.46 -27.41
N LEU A 136 5.57 -7.48 -27.12
CA LEU A 136 6.86 -7.27 -26.46
C LEU A 136 7.78 -6.34 -27.26
N HIS A 137 7.73 -6.39 -28.59
CA HIS A 137 8.51 -5.50 -29.46
C HIS A 137 7.90 -4.11 -29.64
N LEU A 138 6.59 -3.95 -29.37
CA LEU A 138 5.88 -2.67 -29.49
C LEU A 138 5.97 -1.83 -28.21
N VAL A 139 6.17 -2.46 -27.05
CA VAL A 139 6.25 -1.76 -25.77
C VAL A 139 7.67 -1.24 -25.52
N ASN A 140 7.81 0.08 -25.47
CA ASN A 140 9.03 0.71 -24.97
C ASN A 140 8.99 0.75 -23.44
N GLN A 141 9.71 -0.18 -22.81
CA GLN A 141 9.74 -0.31 -21.35
C GLN A 141 10.41 0.88 -20.67
N GLU A 142 11.47 1.43 -21.25
CA GLU A 142 12.20 2.58 -20.69
C GLU A 142 11.34 3.84 -20.70
N ALA A 143 10.68 4.11 -21.82
CA ALA A 143 9.75 5.25 -21.91
C ALA A 143 8.59 5.13 -20.92
N TYR A 144 8.11 3.91 -20.66
CA TYR A 144 7.09 3.67 -19.65
C TYR A 144 7.61 3.93 -18.23
N LEU A 145 8.79 3.42 -17.89
CA LEU A 145 9.40 3.63 -16.58
C LEU A 145 9.62 5.12 -16.29
N ASN A 146 10.17 5.89 -17.23
CA ASN A 146 10.42 7.32 -17.07
C ASN A 146 9.17 8.18 -16.79
N VAL A 147 7.97 7.66 -17.08
CA VAL A 147 6.69 8.37 -16.82
C VAL A 147 6.13 8.02 -15.44
N ILE A 148 6.44 6.84 -14.92
CA ILE A 148 5.86 6.33 -13.67
C ILE A 148 6.82 6.42 -12.46
N SER A 149 8.12 6.56 -12.71
CA SER A 149 9.18 6.73 -11.70
C SER A 149 9.64 8.18 -11.62
#